data_AF-A0A2L0F4V5-F1
#
_entry.id   AF-A0A2L0F4V5-F1
#
_cell.length_a   1.000
_cell.length_b   1.000
_cell.length_c   1.000
_cell.angle_alpha   90.00
_cell.angle_beta   90.00
_cell.angle_gamma   90.00
#
_symmetry.space_group_name_H-M   'P 1'
#
loop_
_entity.id
_entity.type
_entity.pdbx_description
1 polymer ?
#
loop_
_entity_poly.entity_id
_entity_poly.type
_entity_poly.pdbx_seq_one_letter_code
_entity_poly.pdbx_strand_id
1 'polypeptide(L)'
;MLKRLILVAGSPSSGDEPSGRGAQLLSSAEKAGLSAEFPGVEIGAPCPPGNTPHAAVDARAWRSSAIDLWALDTHLHALDARGAFDLRLLHLDALERGGAARTAYEVLTRCQRFVRRRNVASATAAFARVLARHRDLYNLDKPLLRADYDHAIDVWQWMLRLDPGARVSAQAAALFHDIERLVSEADFRIEHHARDYQAFKDEHARRGAAMACATLAGLGLPPEVIDRVGDLVASHERPGDDAELALLNDADALSFFSLNSAGFLDYYGPEHTRAKVAYTLRRLRPAARALLPRIRCRPEIEGMIAGERESKRAGAPAPAETQA
;
A
#
# COMPACT_ATOMS: atom_id res chain seq x y z
N MET A 1 -14.60 3.56 -6.90
CA MET A 1 -14.29 2.47 -5.95
C MET A 1 -14.17 1.19 -6.74
N LEU A 2 -13.11 0.43 -6.52
CA LEU A 2 -12.93 -0.89 -7.11
C LEU A 2 -14.02 -1.84 -6.59
N LYS A 3 -14.82 -2.40 -7.49
CA LYS A 3 -15.91 -3.33 -7.14
C LYS A 3 -15.55 -4.78 -7.39
N ARG A 4 -14.91 -5.06 -8.52
CA ARG A 4 -14.69 -6.44 -8.96
C ARG A 4 -13.30 -6.61 -9.54
N LEU A 5 -12.72 -7.78 -9.27
CA LEU A 5 -11.57 -8.31 -10.00
C LEU A 5 -12.06 -9.39 -10.96
N ILE A 6 -11.91 -9.15 -12.24
CA ILE A 6 -12.31 -10.06 -13.32
C ILE A 6 -11.07 -10.75 -13.86
N LEU A 7 -11.06 -12.07 -13.81
CA LEU A 7 -9.93 -12.90 -14.23
C LEU A 7 -10.16 -13.37 -15.67
N VAL A 8 -9.27 -13.00 -16.59
CA VAL A 8 -9.44 -13.26 -18.02
C VAL A 8 -8.29 -14.14 -18.52
N ALA A 9 -8.65 -15.29 -19.11
CA ALA A 9 -7.71 -16.13 -19.84
C ALA A 9 -7.36 -15.46 -21.18
N GLY A 10 -6.17 -15.69 -21.72
CA GLY A 10 -5.83 -15.31 -23.07
C GLY A 10 -6.85 -15.88 -24.06
N SER A 11 -7.18 -15.12 -25.10
CA SER A 11 -8.01 -15.65 -26.18
C SER A 11 -7.33 -16.92 -26.74
N PRO A 12 -8.05 -18.03 -26.92
CA PRO A 12 -7.52 -19.11 -27.74
C PRO A 12 -7.26 -18.50 -29.13
N SER A 13 -6.03 -18.64 -29.61
CA SER A 13 -5.70 -18.37 -31.00
C SER A 13 -6.77 -19.03 -31.86
N SER A 14 -7.40 -18.26 -32.75
CA SER A 14 -8.41 -18.73 -33.69
C SER A 14 -7.92 -19.99 -34.40
N GLY A 15 -8.43 -21.15 -34.03
CA GLY A 15 -7.90 -22.42 -34.54
C GLY A 15 -8.63 -23.68 -34.11
N ASP A 16 -9.03 -23.81 -32.83
CA ASP A 16 -9.62 -25.07 -32.35
C ASP A 16 -10.91 -24.87 -31.53
N GLU A 17 -11.88 -25.75 -31.80
CA GLU A 17 -13.22 -25.76 -31.20
C GLU A 17 -13.23 -25.85 -29.66
N PRO A 18 -14.26 -25.30 -29.00
CA PRO A 18 -14.33 -25.21 -27.56
C PRO A 18 -14.80 -26.53 -26.94
N SER A 19 -13.87 -27.42 -26.57
CA SER A 19 -14.19 -28.48 -25.61
C SER A 19 -14.47 -27.84 -24.25
N GLY A 20 -15.75 -27.83 -23.88
CA GLY A 20 -16.29 -27.19 -22.68
C GLY A 20 -15.67 -27.68 -21.38
N ARG A 21 -14.82 -26.81 -20.80
CA ARG A 21 -14.63 -26.52 -19.38
C ARG A 21 -13.56 -25.43 -19.36
N GLY A 22 -13.97 -24.16 -19.32
CA GLY A 22 -13.02 -23.06 -19.15
C GLY A 22 -12.15 -23.37 -17.93
N ALA A 23 -10.84 -23.54 -18.15
CA ALA A 23 -9.90 -23.87 -17.10
C ALA A 23 -10.06 -22.83 -15.99
N GLN A 24 -10.34 -23.30 -14.77
CA GLN A 24 -10.56 -22.41 -13.64
C GLN A 24 -9.24 -21.70 -13.32
N LEU A 25 -9.12 -20.42 -13.66
CA LEU A 25 -7.87 -19.64 -13.49
C LEU A 25 -7.36 -19.58 -12.05
N LEU A 26 -8.28 -19.73 -11.08
CA LEU A 26 -7.99 -19.86 -9.67
C LEU A 26 -8.84 -20.99 -9.09
N SER A 27 -8.24 -21.80 -8.21
CA SER A 27 -8.95 -22.75 -7.36
C SER A 27 -9.91 -22.04 -6.40
N SER A 28 -10.88 -22.78 -5.87
CA SER A 28 -11.82 -22.25 -4.86
C SER A 28 -11.09 -21.74 -3.60
N ALA A 29 -10.00 -22.39 -3.20
CA ALA A 29 -9.20 -21.99 -2.04
C ALA A 29 -8.46 -20.66 -2.30
N GLU A 30 -7.87 -20.48 -3.49
CA GLU A 30 -7.21 -19.22 -3.86
C GLU A 30 -8.21 -18.06 -3.93
N LYS A 31 -9.40 -18.29 -4.50
CA LYS A 31 -10.48 -17.30 -4.51
C LYS A 31 -10.93 -16.93 -3.10
N ALA A 32 -11.16 -17.92 -2.24
CA ALA A 32 -11.55 -17.68 -0.85
C ALA A 32 -10.47 -16.89 -0.09
N GLY A 33 -9.19 -17.22 -0.29
CA GLY A 33 -8.08 -16.49 0.30
C GLY A 33 -8.02 -15.03 -0.14
N LEU A 34 -8.17 -14.76 -1.44
CA LEU A 34 -8.22 -13.39 -1.94
C LEU A 34 -9.45 -12.62 -1.43
N SER A 35 -10.63 -13.24 -1.38
CA SER A 35 -11.84 -12.59 -0.86
C SER A 35 -11.74 -12.27 0.64
N ALA A 36 -11.09 -13.14 1.42
CA ALA A 36 -10.82 -12.89 2.83
C ALA A 36 -9.85 -11.72 3.01
N GLU A 37 -8.83 -11.64 2.16
CA GLU A 37 -7.83 -10.57 2.20
C GLU A 37 -8.39 -9.21 1.75
N PHE A 38 -9.24 -9.20 0.73
CA PHE A 38 -9.81 -7.99 0.12
C PHE A 38 -11.33 -7.97 0.23
N PRO A 39 -11.88 -7.84 1.46
CA PRO A 39 -13.32 -7.79 1.66
C PRO A 39 -13.90 -6.60 0.91
N GLY A 40 -14.98 -6.85 0.15
CA GLY A 40 -15.65 -5.83 -0.67
C GLY A 40 -15.24 -5.79 -2.14
N VAL A 41 -14.25 -6.60 -2.55
CA VAL A 41 -13.95 -6.85 -3.97
C VAL A 41 -14.50 -8.21 -4.37
N GLU A 42 -15.42 -8.24 -5.34
CA GLU A 42 -15.92 -9.50 -5.89
C GLU A 42 -14.90 -10.10 -6.86
N ILE A 43 -14.60 -11.39 -6.71
CA ILE A 43 -13.62 -12.08 -7.55
C ILE A 43 -14.37 -13.01 -8.51
N GLY A 44 -14.35 -12.66 -9.78
CA GLY A 44 -15.21 -13.26 -10.79
C GLY A 44 -14.48 -13.79 -12.02
N ALA A 45 -15.13 -14.74 -12.69
CA ALA A 45 -14.81 -15.10 -14.06
C ALA A 45 -15.32 -14.01 -15.03
N PRO A 46 -14.89 -14.02 -16.31
CA PRO A 46 -15.38 -13.07 -17.30
C PRO A 46 -16.91 -13.18 -17.41
N CYS A 47 -17.59 -12.06 -17.17
CA CYS A 47 -18.98 -11.87 -17.55
C CYS A 47 -18.99 -11.12 -18.89
N PRO A 48 -20.00 -11.29 -19.77
CA PRO A 48 -20.12 -10.46 -20.97
C PRO A 48 -19.89 -8.99 -20.65
N PRO A 49 -19.25 -8.23 -21.56
CA PRO A 49 -18.87 -6.85 -21.28
C PRO A 49 -20.11 -6.03 -20.95
N GLY A 50 -20.35 -5.80 -19.66
CA GLY A 50 -21.27 -4.78 -19.20
C GLY A 50 -20.66 -3.40 -19.44
N ASN A 51 -21.49 -2.37 -19.43
CA ASN A 51 -21.06 -0.97 -19.58
C ASN A 51 -20.30 -0.40 -18.36
N THR A 52 -19.89 -1.26 -17.41
CA THR A 52 -19.12 -0.82 -16.25
C THR A 52 -17.73 -0.34 -16.69
N PRO A 53 -17.31 0.87 -16.28
CA PRO A 53 -15.95 1.34 -16.51
C PRO A 53 -14.93 0.35 -15.93
N HIS A 54 -13.82 0.12 -16.64
CA HIS A 54 -12.82 -0.83 -16.18
C HIS A 54 -11.40 -0.42 -16.57
N ALA A 55 -10.44 -0.87 -15.77
CA ALA A 55 -9.02 -0.90 -16.10
C ALA A 55 -8.60 -2.34 -16.45
N ALA A 56 -7.56 -2.48 -17.25
CA ALA A 56 -6.96 -3.77 -17.57
C ALA A 56 -5.48 -3.78 -17.17
N VAL A 57 -5.04 -4.91 -16.60
CA VAL A 57 -3.64 -5.18 -16.26
C VAL A 57 -3.25 -6.47 -16.95
N ASP A 58 -2.26 -6.39 -17.84
CA ASP A 58 -1.65 -7.54 -18.47
C ASP A 58 -0.74 -8.26 -17.46
N ALA A 59 -1.03 -9.52 -17.17
CA ALA A 59 -0.28 -10.29 -16.19
C ALA A 59 1.18 -10.52 -16.60
N ARG A 60 1.50 -10.65 -17.89
CA ARG A 60 2.87 -10.82 -18.39
C ARG A 60 3.67 -9.53 -18.24
N ALA A 61 3.07 -8.39 -18.58
CA ALA A 61 3.67 -7.07 -18.38
C ALA A 61 3.90 -6.78 -16.89
N TRP A 62 2.95 -7.19 -16.04
CA TRP A 62 3.10 -7.09 -14.59
C TRP A 62 4.29 -7.90 -14.07
N ARG A 63 4.42 -9.18 -14.46
CA ARG A 63 5.50 -10.07 -14.01
C ARG A 63 6.87 -9.69 -14.55
N SER A 64 6.94 -9.20 -15.79
CA SER A 64 8.19 -8.74 -16.43
C SER A 64 8.61 -7.33 -16.00
N SER A 65 7.82 -6.67 -15.14
CA SER A 65 8.03 -5.28 -14.74
C SER A 65 8.00 -4.26 -15.89
N ALA A 66 7.40 -4.63 -17.02
CA ALA A 66 7.24 -3.76 -18.19
C ALA A 66 6.04 -2.80 -18.09
N ILE A 67 5.21 -2.94 -17.05
CA ILE A 67 4.05 -2.06 -16.83
C ILE A 67 4.48 -0.67 -16.34
N ASP A 68 3.93 0.37 -16.97
CA ASP A 68 3.99 1.74 -16.46
C ASP A 68 2.98 1.90 -15.32
N LEU A 69 3.51 1.89 -14.09
CA LEU A 69 2.70 2.03 -12.88
C LEU A 69 2.06 3.43 -12.76
N TRP A 70 2.72 4.48 -13.27
CA TRP A 70 2.20 5.84 -13.19
C TRP A 70 1.00 6.01 -14.12
N ALA A 71 1.11 5.49 -15.34
CA ALA A 71 -0.01 5.48 -16.30
C ALA A 71 -1.19 4.65 -15.77
N LEU A 72 -0.93 3.48 -15.18
CA LEU A 72 -1.94 2.65 -14.53
C LEU A 72 -2.65 3.43 -13.41
N ASP A 73 -1.91 4.04 -12.49
CA ASP A 73 -2.49 4.76 -11.36
C ASP A 73 -3.31 5.98 -11.80
N THR A 74 -2.82 6.73 -12.79
CA THR A 74 -3.54 7.86 -13.39
C THR A 74 -4.88 7.42 -13.97
N HIS A 75 -4.89 6.29 -14.68
CA HIS A 75 -6.10 5.73 -15.23
C HIS A 75 -7.09 5.25 -14.15
N LEU A 76 -6.58 4.58 -13.10
CA LEU A 76 -7.39 4.14 -11.96
C LEU A 76 -8.02 5.32 -11.21
N HIS A 77 -7.30 6.43 -11.05
CA HIS A 77 -7.83 7.67 -10.47
C HIS A 77 -8.96 8.27 -11.31
N ALA A 78 -8.79 8.32 -12.63
CA ALA A 78 -9.84 8.78 -13.55
C ALA A 78 -11.09 7.89 -13.49
N LEU A 79 -10.93 6.59 -13.27
CA LEU A 79 -12.04 5.67 -13.05
C LEU A 79 -12.71 5.89 -11.68
N ASP A 80 -11.95 6.01 -10.60
CA ASP A 80 -12.50 6.22 -9.25
C ASP A 80 -13.31 7.52 -9.16
N ALA A 81 -12.85 8.59 -9.82
CA ALA A 81 -13.54 9.87 -9.90
C ALA A 81 -14.92 9.78 -10.59
N ARG A 82 -15.11 8.81 -11.50
CA ARG A 82 -16.39 8.53 -12.16
C ARG A 82 -17.29 7.57 -11.37
N GLY A 83 -16.81 7.03 -10.25
CA GLY A 83 -17.57 6.13 -9.38
C GLY A 83 -17.03 4.70 -9.36
N ALA A 84 -17.93 3.73 -9.42
CA ALA A 84 -17.58 2.31 -9.35
C ALA A 84 -16.91 1.83 -10.64
N PHE A 85 -15.87 0.99 -10.51
CA PHE A 85 -15.18 0.41 -11.66
C PHE A 85 -14.70 -1.02 -11.39
N ASP A 86 -14.39 -1.74 -12.45
CA ASP A 86 -13.82 -3.09 -12.40
C ASP A 86 -12.33 -3.10 -12.79
N LEU A 87 -11.61 -4.10 -12.30
CA LEU A 87 -10.24 -4.38 -12.72
C LEU A 87 -10.19 -5.72 -13.44
N ARG A 88 -9.62 -5.75 -14.64
CA ARG A 88 -9.45 -6.96 -15.45
C ARG A 88 -7.99 -7.40 -15.41
N LEU A 89 -7.74 -8.65 -15.03
CA LEU A 89 -6.44 -9.28 -15.15
C LEU A 89 -6.41 -10.15 -16.39
N LEU A 90 -5.61 -9.75 -17.38
CA LEU A 90 -5.52 -10.42 -18.67
C LEU A 90 -4.38 -11.44 -18.68
N HIS A 91 -4.52 -12.49 -19.49
CA HIS A 91 -3.46 -13.46 -19.79
C HIS A 91 -2.94 -14.24 -18.56
N LEU A 92 -3.81 -14.54 -17.59
CA LEU A 92 -3.45 -15.28 -16.37
C LEU A 92 -3.11 -16.76 -16.61
N ASP A 93 -3.69 -17.34 -17.65
CA ASP A 93 -3.43 -18.71 -18.14
C ASP A 93 -2.02 -18.89 -18.68
N ALA A 94 -1.36 -17.81 -19.08
CA ALA A 94 0.02 -17.82 -19.57
C ALA A 94 1.06 -17.87 -18.43
N LEU A 95 0.62 -17.87 -17.17
CA LEU A 95 1.50 -17.92 -16.02
C LEU A 95 1.72 -19.37 -15.57
N GLU A 96 2.86 -19.61 -14.94
CA GLU A 96 3.13 -20.86 -14.24
C GLU A 96 2.12 -21.14 -13.11
N ARG A 97 2.04 -22.38 -12.66
CA ARG A 97 1.12 -22.81 -11.60
C ARG A 97 1.29 -21.94 -10.35
N GLY A 98 0.19 -21.37 -9.85
CA GLY A 98 0.18 -20.46 -8.69
C GLY A 98 0.54 -19.00 -9.02
N GLY A 99 1.02 -18.70 -10.23
CA GLY A 99 1.31 -17.35 -10.69
C GLY A 99 0.06 -16.46 -10.77
N ALA A 100 -1.10 -17.04 -11.09
CA ALA A 100 -2.35 -16.31 -11.18
C ALA A 100 -2.81 -15.74 -9.83
N ALA A 101 -2.85 -16.56 -8.78
CA ALA A 101 -3.25 -16.12 -7.43
C ALA A 101 -2.28 -15.06 -6.88
N ARG A 102 -0.98 -15.28 -7.10
CA ARG A 102 0.07 -14.31 -6.72
C ARG A 102 -0.12 -12.98 -7.43
N THR A 103 -0.29 -12.99 -8.75
CA THR A 103 -0.50 -11.77 -9.55
C THR A 103 -1.76 -11.03 -9.12
N ALA A 104 -2.85 -11.75 -8.87
CA ALA A 104 -4.08 -11.16 -8.36
C ALA A 104 -3.89 -10.47 -7.00
N TYR A 105 -3.18 -11.12 -6.07
CA TYR A 105 -2.86 -10.54 -4.77
C TYR A 105 -1.99 -9.28 -4.89
N GLU A 106 -0.94 -9.34 -5.71
CA GLU A 106 -0.01 -8.22 -5.94
C GLU A 106 -0.75 -7.02 -6.54
N VAL A 107 -1.60 -7.24 -7.55
CA VAL A 107 -2.37 -6.19 -8.21
C VAL A 107 -3.42 -5.59 -7.28
N LEU A 108 -4.16 -6.42 -6.53
CA LEU A 108 -5.12 -5.92 -5.55
C LEU A 108 -4.42 -5.14 -4.42
N THR A 109 -3.23 -5.57 -4.01
CA THR A 109 -2.41 -4.82 -3.05
C THR A 109 -2.03 -3.45 -3.60
N ARG A 110 -1.58 -3.34 -4.86
CA ARG A 110 -1.32 -2.04 -5.51
C ARG A 110 -2.56 -1.15 -5.57
N CYS A 111 -3.73 -1.75 -5.74
CA CYS A 111 -4.99 -1.03 -5.94
C CYS A 111 -5.81 -0.83 -4.65
N GLN A 112 -5.30 -1.24 -3.48
CA GLN A 112 -6.12 -1.32 -2.26
C GLN A 112 -6.69 0.04 -1.82
N ARG A 113 -6.02 1.16 -2.15
CA ARG A 113 -6.53 2.52 -1.93
C ARG A 113 -7.90 2.78 -2.57
N PHE A 114 -8.31 1.98 -3.55
CA PHE A 114 -9.62 2.06 -4.21
C PHE A 114 -10.69 1.11 -3.64
N VAL A 115 -10.34 0.23 -2.69
CA VAL A 115 -11.27 -0.77 -2.10
C VAL A 115 -12.14 -0.14 -1.00
N ARG A 116 -11.66 0.92 -0.34
CA ARG A 116 -12.36 1.66 0.72
C ARG A 116 -12.78 0.78 1.91
N ARG A 117 -11.89 -0.14 2.36
CA ARG A 117 -12.08 -0.95 3.56
C ARG A 117 -12.30 -0.04 4.77
N ARG A 118 -13.28 -0.37 5.61
CA ARG A 118 -13.56 0.27 6.91
C ARG A 118 -13.92 -0.79 7.94
N ASN A 119 -13.67 -0.50 9.21
CA ASN A 119 -14.17 -1.28 10.34
C ASN A 119 -15.23 -0.48 11.11
N VAL A 120 -15.72 -1.01 12.22
CA VAL A 120 -16.74 -0.34 13.05
C VAL A 120 -16.28 1.03 13.57
N ALA A 121 -14.98 1.20 13.86
CA ALA A 121 -14.43 2.45 14.38
C ALA A 121 -14.36 3.55 13.31
N SER A 122 -14.07 3.17 12.05
CA SER A 122 -14.11 4.11 10.93
C SER A 122 -15.46 4.20 10.24
N ALA A 123 -16.42 3.30 10.45
CA ALA A 123 -17.76 3.38 9.84
C ALA A 123 -18.71 4.39 10.53
N THR A 124 -18.20 5.57 10.89
CA THR A 124 -18.93 6.63 11.59
C THR A 124 -19.01 7.92 10.77
N ALA A 125 -20.00 8.77 11.08
CA ALA A 125 -20.12 10.09 10.46
C ALA A 125 -18.93 11.01 10.80
N ALA A 126 -18.39 10.92 12.02
CA ALA A 126 -17.19 11.65 12.42
C ALA A 126 -15.99 11.26 11.56
N PHE A 127 -15.72 9.97 11.37
CA PHE A 127 -14.61 9.55 10.53
C PHE A 127 -14.86 9.83 9.04
N ALA A 128 -16.11 9.87 8.58
CA ALA A 128 -16.42 10.34 7.24
C ALA A 128 -16.02 11.82 7.04
N ARG A 129 -16.21 12.69 8.05
CA ARG A 129 -15.69 14.06 8.04
C ARG A 129 -14.16 14.11 8.08
N VAL A 130 -13.51 13.20 8.81
CA VAL A 130 -12.04 13.06 8.79
C VAL A 130 -11.53 12.76 7.38
N LEU A 131 -12.13 11.79 6.68
CA LEU A 131 -11.74 11.46 5.31
C LEU A 131 -11.97 12.62 4.33
N ALA A 132 -13.12 13.28 4.42
CA ALA A 132 -13.41 14.46 3.59
C ALA A 132 -12.40 15.58 3.86
N ARG A 133 -12.18 15.92 5.13
CA ARG A 133 -11.21 16.96 5.52
C ARG A 133 -9.79 16.59 5.09
N HIS A 134 -9.37 15.35 5.29
CA HIS A 134 -8.07 14.86 4.82
C HIS A 134 -7.92 15.06 3.31
N ARG A 135 -8.92 14.66 2.51
CA ARG A 135 -8.90 14.87 1.05
C ARG A 135 -8.78 16.34 0.67
N ASP A 136 -9.49 17.23 1.35
CA ASP A 136 -9.52 18.68 1.05
C ASP A 136 -8.19 19.38 1.32
N LEU A 137 -7.30 18.79 2.13
CA LEU A 137 -5.98 19.35 2.39
C LEU A 137 -5.02 19.25 1.19
N TYR A 138 -5.27 18.32 0.25
CA TYR A 138 -4.34 18.04 -0.83
C TYR A 138 -4.79 18.67 -2.15
N ASN A 139 -3.92 19.51 -2.72
CA ASN A 139 -3.99 19.87 -4.13
C ASN A 139 -3.44 18.70 -4.98
N LEU A 140 -4.32 17.85 -5.49
CA LEU A 140 -3.95 16.65 -6.24
C LEU A 140 -3.51 16.91 -7.70
N ASP A 141 -3.47 18.17 -8.12
CA ASP A 141 -2.84 18.56 -9.39
C ASP A 141 -1.31 18.63 -9.24
N LYS A 142 -0.81 18.75 -8.00
CA LYS A 142 0.62 18.65 -7.71
C LYS A 142 1.04 17.18 -7.57
N PRO A 143 1.99 16.67 -8.38
CA PRO A 143 2.37 15.25 -8.36
C PRO A 143 2.84 14.72 -7.01
N LEU A 144 3.65 15.50 -6.27
CA LEU A 144 4.15 15.08 -4.95
C LEU A 144 3.04 15.01 -3.91
N LEU A 145 2.14 16.00 -3.88
CA LEU A 145 0.98 15.98 -3.00
C LEU A 145 0.02 14.84 -3.35
N ARG A 146 -0.12 14.50 -4.63
CA ARG A 146 -0.88 13.31 -5.03
C ARG A 146 -0.25 12.03 -4.52
N ALA A 147 1.07 11.88 -4.63
CA ALA A 147 1.78 10.73 -4.11
C ALA A 147 1.62 10.62 -2.58
N ASP A 148 1.72 11.73 -1.84
CA ASP A 148 1.53 11.75 -0.38
C ASP A 148 0.09 11.43 0.02
N TYR A 149 -0.91 11.93 -0.71
CA TYR A 149 -2.31 11.55 -0.48
C TYR A 149 -2.54 10.06 -0.72
N ASP A 150 -2.05 9.53 -1.85
CA ASP A 150 -2.21 8.12 -2.19
C ASP A 150 -1.52 7.22 -1.17
N HIS A 151 -0.34 7.63 -0.70
CA HIS A 151 0.39 6.97 0.40
C HIS A 151 -0.44 6.95 1.68
N ALA A 152 -0.94 8.09 2.15
CA ALA A 152 -1.73 8.16 3.37
C ALA A 152 -2.97 7.23 3.33
N ILE A 153 -3.66 7.16 2.19
CA ILE A 153 -4.77 6.22 2.01
C ILE A 153 -4.28 4.76 2.00
N ASP A 154 -3.18 4.45 1.32
CA ASP A 154 -2.62 3.09 1.26
C ASP A 154 -2.13 2.60 2.64
N VAL A 155 -1.47 3.47 3.42
CA VAL A 155 -1.09 3.22 4.82
C VAL A 155 -2.33 2.89 5.65
N TRP A 156 -3.40 3.69 5.55
CA TRP A 156 -4.63 3.42 6.27
C TRP A 156 -5.27 2.07 5.86
N GLN A 157 -5.22 1.71 4.57
CA GLN A 157 -5.71 0.41 4.11
C GLN A 157 -4.83 -0.76 4.59
N TRP A 158 -3.51 -0.60 4.62
CA TRP A 158 -2.58 -1.56 5.22
C TRP A 158 -2.82 -1.73 6.71
N MET A 159 -3.06 -0.64 7.44
CA MET A 159 -3.37 -0.68 8.87
C MET A 159 -4.58 -1.57 9.15
N LEU A 160 -5.69 -1.38 8.41
CA LEU A 160 -6.89 -2.22 8.54
C LEU A 160 -6.69 -3.67 8.06
N ARG A 161 -5.65 -3.93 7.26
CA ARG A 161 -5.30 -5.27 6.79
C ARG A 161 -4.45 -6.02 7.82
N LEU A 162 -3.54 -5.32 8.50
CA LEU A 162 -2.71 -5.84 9.58
C LEU A 162 -3.52 -6.04 10.87
N ASP A 163 -4.41 -5.10 11.17
CA ASP A 163 -5.34 -5.17 12.30
C ASP A 163 -6.74 -4.69 11.88
N PRO A 164 -7.67 -5.62 11.58
CA PRO A 164 -9.07 -5.29 11.27
C PRO A 164 -9.79 -4.55 12.41
N GLY A 165 -9.30 -4.67 13.65
CA GLY A 165 -9.81 -4.01 14.85
C GLY A 165 -9.17 -2.65 15.15
N ALA A 166 -8.27 -2.15 14.29
CA ALA A 166 -7.52 -0.92 14.53
C ALA A 166 -8.42 0.22 15.00
N ARG A 167 -8.02 0.89 16.09
CA ARG A 167 -8.80 1.97 16.70
C ARG A 167 -8.83 3.20 15.80
N VAL A 168 -9.80 4.07 16.05
CA VAL A 168 -9.97 5.32 15.30
C VAL A 168 -8.74 6.23 15.38
N SER A 169 -8.02 6.23 16.51
CA SER A 169 -6.76 6.95 16.73
C SER A 169 -5.67 6.50 15.76
N ALA A 170 -5.35 5.20 15.72
CA ALA A 170 -4.37 4.67 14.77
C ALA A 170 -4.78 4.97 13.33
N GLN A 171 -6.05 4.76 12.97
CA GLN A 171 -6.54 5.00 11.61
C GLN A 171 -6.43 6.47 11.18
N ALA A 172 -6.73 7.42 12.08
CA ALA A 172 -6.51 8.84 11.82
C ALA A 172 -5.00 9.16 11.76
N ALA A 173 -4.17 8.62 12.66
CA ALA A 173 -2.73 8.81 12.59
C ALA A 173 -2.14 8.32 11.25
N ALA A 174 -2.60 7.20 10.70
CA ALA A 174 -2.20 6.72 9.36
C ALA A 174 -2.46 7.75 8.26
N LEU A 175 -3.61 8.42 8.29
CA LEU A 175 -3.96 9.46 7.31
C LEU A 175 -3.10 10.72 7.49
N PHE A 176 -2.73 11.06 8.72
CA PHE A 176 -2.13 12.35 9.06
C PHE A 176 -0.62 12.29 9.36
N HIS A 177 0.03 11.13 9.37
CA HIS A 177 1.42 10.98 9.83
C HIS A 177 2.40 11.88 9.07
N ASP A 178 2.20 12.03 7.76
CA ASP A 178 3.04 12.80 6.85
C ASP A 178 2.44 14.19 6.51
N ILE A 179 1.39 14.65 7.20
CA ILE A 179 0.64 15.89 6.84
C ILE A 179 1.52 17.14 6.74
N GLU A 180 2.64 17.19 7.46
CA GLU A 180 3.55 18.34 7.41
C GLU A 180 4.19 18.53 6.03
N ARG A 181 4.32 17.46 5.22
CA ARG A 181 4.84 17.52 3.84
C ARG A 181 4.01 18.43 2.94
N LEU A 182 2.74 18.68 3.28
CA LEU A 182 1.89 19.66 2.59
C LEU A 182 2.48 21.07 2.60
N VAL A 183 3.32 21.40 3.59
CA VAL A 183 3.94 22.71 3.77
C VAL A 183 5.40 22.69 3.35
N SER A 184 6.17 21.70 3.83
CA SER A 184 7.62 21.65 3.62
C SER A 184 8.05 21.08 2.27
N GLU A 185 7.23 20.21 1.65
CA GLU A 185 7.63 19.39 0.50
C GLU A 185 6.60 19.37 -0.64
N ALA A 186 5.75 20.40 -0.73
CA ALA A 186 4.66 20.44 -1.71
C ALA A 186 5.14 20.45 -3.17
N ASP A 187 6.32 21.02 -3.42
CA ASP A 187 6.87 21.26 -4.77
C ASP A 187 8.15 20.48 -5.05
N PHE A 188 8.98 20.21 -4.03
CA PHE A 188 10.20 19.41 -4.13
C PHE A 188 10.50 18.76 -2.78
N ARG A 189 11.21 17.62 -2.81
CA ARG A 189 11.62 16.94 -1.59
C ARG A 189 12.89 17.55 -1.04
N ILE A 190 12.97 17.72 0.28
CA ILE A 190 14.13 18.34 0.95
C ILE A 190 14.81 17.41 1.95
N GLU A 191 14.17 16.30 2.30
CA GLU A 191 14.68 15.34 3.30
C GLU A 191 16.14 14.90 3.04
N HIS A 192 16.49 14.71 1.76
CA HIS A 192 17.81 14.26 1.34
C HIS A 192 18.93 15.33 1.46
N HIS A 193 18.57 16.59 1.70
CA HIS A 193 19.52 17.68 1.92
C HIS A 193 19.77 17.96 3.42
N ALA A 194 19.04 17.30 4.31
CA ALA A 194 19.19 17.50 5.74
C ALA A 194 20.57 17.05 6.23
N ARG A 195 21.29 17.95 6.91
CA ARG A 195 22.59 17.62 7.55
C ARG A 195 22.44 16.55 8.63
N ASP A 196 21.34 16.62 9.37
CA ASP A 196 20.93 15.62 10.34
C ASP A 196 19.55 15.09 9.95
N TYR A 197 19.55 13.91 9.36
CA TYR A 197 18.34 13.26 8.86
C TYR A 197 17.37 12.92 9.99
N GLN A 198 17.85 12.50 11.17
CA GLN A 198 16.95 12.12 12.27
C GLN A 198 16.33 13.36 12.92
N ALA A 199 17.12 14.42 13.15
CA ALA A 199 16.59 15.67 13.69
C ALA A 199 15.54 16.30 12.74
N PHE A 200 15.77 16.22 11.42
CA PHE A 200 14.78 16.64 10.43
C PHE A 200 13.47 15.85 10.55
N LYS A 201 13.56 14.52 10.69
CA LYS A 201 12.38 13.64 10.81
C LYS A 201 11.64 13.85 12.13
N ASP A 202 12.34 14.03 13.25
CA ASP A 202 11.70 14.32 14.54
C ASP A 202 10.94 15.66 14.51
N GLU A 203 11.53 16.70 13.89
CA GLU A 203 10.87 18.01 13.76
C GLU A 203 9.68 17.97 12.77
N HIS A 204 9.80 17.19 11.69
CA HIS A 204 8.69 16.88 10.79
C HIS A 204 7.52 16.23 11.55
N ALA A 205 7.80 15.19 12.34
CA ALA A 205 6.79 14.47 13.12
C ALA A 205 6.11 15.39 14.16
N ARG A 206 6.88 16.23 14.86
CA ARG A 206 6.36 17.18 15.85
C ARG A 206 5.43 18.22 15.22
N ARG A 207 5.84 18.82 14.09
CA ARG A 207 5.00 19.78 13.34
C ARG A 207 3.77 19.10 12.74
N GLY A 208 3.94 17.88 12.21
CA GLY A 208 2.85 17.03 11.73
C GLY A 208 1.80 16.76 12.80
N ALA A 209 2.21 16.44 14.03
CA ALA A 209 1.31 16.21 15.14
C ALA A 209 0.45 17.44 15.47
N ALA A 210 1.07 18.62 15.54
CA ALA A 210 0.36 19.87 15.77
C ALA A 210 -0.66 20.16 14.64
N MET A 211 -0.28 19.96 13.38
CA MET A 211 -1.15 20.13 12.22
C MET A 211 -2.31 19.12 12.21
N ALA A 212 -2.04 17.87 12.58
CA ALA A 212 -3.05 16.83 12.69
C ALA A 212 -4.09 17.18 13.75
N CYS A 213 -3.66 17.52 14.98
CA CYS A 213 -4.57 17.90 16.05
C CYS A 213 -5.44 19.11 15.68
N ALA A 214 -4.81 20.16 15.10
CA ALA A 214 -5.53 21.35 14.65
C ALA A 214 -6.55 21.03 13.55
N THR A 215 -6.23 20.11 12.64
CA THR A 215 -7.14 19.72 11.55
C THR A 215 -8.31 18.86 12.04
N LEU A 216 -8.07 17.99 13.02
CA LEU A 216 -9.08 17.10 13.58
C LEU A 216 -10.02 17.80 14.57
N ALA A 217 -9.58 18.92 15.14
CA ALA A 217 -10.40 19.75 16.02
C ALA A 217 -11.71 20.14 15.34
N GLY A 218 -12.84 19.93 16.03
CA GLY A 218 -14.17 20.25 15.52
C GLY A 218 -14.75 19.23 14.51
N LEU A 219 -14.03 18.16 14.16
CA LEU A 219 -14.59 17.10 13.30
C LEU A 219 -15.48 16.10 14.07
N GLY A 220 -15.67 16.31 15.37
CA GLY A 220 -16.50 15.48 16.25
C GLY A 220 -15.84 14.16 16.66
N LEU A 221 -14.50 14.10 16.64
CA LEU A 221 -13.75 13.08 17.39
C LEU A 221 -13.63 13.53 18.86
N PRO A 222 -13.65 12.59 19.82
CA PRO A 222 -13.38 12.91 21.22
C PRO A 222 -11.97 13.50 21.41
N PRO A 223 -11.76 14.44 22.35
CA PRO A 223 -10.44 15.05 22.59
C PRO A 223 -9.34 14.02 22.86
N GLU A 224 -9.63 12.97 23.64
CA GLU A 224 -8.68 11.90 23.95
C GLU A 224 -8.24 11.10 22.70
N VAL A 225 -9.09 11.04 21.67
CA VAL A 225 -8.71 10.45 20.38
C VAL A 225 -7.78 11.40 19.62
N ILE A 226 -8.03 12.71 19.66
CA ILE A 226 -7.21 13.71 18.98
C ILE A 226 -5.82 13.77 19.61
N ASP A 227 -5.74 13.83 20.94
CA ASP A 227 -4.49 13.82 21.69
C ASP A 227 -3.66 12.57 21.34
N ARG A 228 -4.33 11.40 21.32
CA ARG A 228 -3.69 10.15 20.95
C ARG A 228 -3.19 10.13 19.49
N VAL A 229 -3.91 10.75 18.56
CA VAL A 229 -3.42 10.92 17.18
C VAL A 229 -2.14 11.77 17.18
N GLY A 230 -2.14 12.88 17.92
CA GLY A 230 -0.97 13.73 18.08
C GLY A 230 0.26 12.95 18.56
N ASP A 231 0.11 12.15 19.62
CA ASP A 231 1.19 11.32 20.18
C ASP A 231 1.76 10.32 19.16
N LEU A 232 0.87 9.65 18.43
CA LEU A 232 1.25 8.67 17.41
C LEU A 232 2.00 9.36 16.26
N VAL A 233 1.49 10.48 15.75
CA VAL A 233 2.14 11.25 14.68
C VAL A 233 3.49 11.81 15.14
N ALA A 234 3.60 12.31 16.37
CA ALA A 234 4.87 12.85 16.87
C ALA A 234 5.97 11.78 17.00
N SER A 235 5.59 10.51 17.11
CA SER A 235 6.51 9.40 17.41
C SER A 235 6.76 8.46 16.22
N HIS A 236 6.03 8.61 15.10
CA HIS A 236 6.00 7.62 14.00
C HIS A 236 7.33 7.43 13.26
N GLU A 237 8.33 8.27 13.49
CA GLU A 237 9.66 8.13 12.88
C GLU A 237 10.55 7.11 13.59
N ARG A 238 10.11 6.62 14.74
CA ARG A 238 10.85 5.71 15.61
C ARG A 238 10.02 4.47 15.92
N PRO A 239 10.64 3.28 15.97
CA PRO A 239 10.03 2.13 16.63
C PRO A 239 9.76 2.44 18.10
N GLY A 240 8.72 1.83 18.66
CA GLY A 240 8.41 1.90 20.08
C GLY A 240 7.56 0.71 20.51
N ASP A 241 7.38 0.55 21.82
CA ASP A 241 6.63 -0.56 22.43
C ASP A 241 5.11 -0.38 22.33
N ASP A 242 4.67 0.82 21.93
CA ASP A 242 3.28 1.13 21.71
C ASP A 242 2.70 0.35 20.51
N ALA A 243 1.64 -0.41 20.75
CA ALA A 243 1.06 -1.30 19.74
C ALA A 243 0.47 -0.56 18.53
N GLU A 244 -0.15 0.61 18.73
CA GLU A 244 -0.71 1.42 17.63
C GLU A 244 0.42 2.10 16.84
N LEU A 245 1.48 2.54 17.51
CA LEU A 245 2.67 3.09 16.85
C LEU A 245 3.38 2.02 16.01
N ALA A 246 3.56 0.83 16.56
CA ALA A 246 4.16 -0.29 15.83
C ALA A 246 3.30 -0.72 14.63
N LEU A 247 1.97 -0.67 14.76
CA LEU A 247 1.04 -0.89 13.66
C LEU A 247 1.16 0.18 12.58
N LEU A 248 1.22 1.46 12.95
CA LEU A 248 1.44 2.58 12.02
C LEU A 248 2.77 2.42 11.26
N ASN A 249 3.85 2.10 11.97
CA ASN A 249 5.17 1.85 11.40
C ASN A 249 5.17 0.71 10.38
N ASP A 250 4.51 -0.40 10.69
CA ASP A 250 4.40 -1.52 9.76
C ASP A 250 3.58 -1.14 8.52
N ALA A 251 2.48 -0.43 8.69
CA ALA A 251 1.61 -0.02 7.61
C ALA A 251 2.30 1.00 6.67
N ASP A 252 3.00 1.98 7.23
CA ASP A 252 3.84 2.96 6.51
C ASP A 252 4.92 2.24 5.68
N ALA A 253 5.64 1.33 6.32
CA ALA A 253 6.68 0.55 5.66
C ALA A 253 6.15 -0.33 4.51
N LEU A 254 5.02 -1.02 4.70
CA LEU A 254 4.43 -1.85 3.65
C LEU A 254 3.89 -0.99 2.50
N SER A 255 3.27 0.16 2.79
CA SER A 255 2.84 1.15 1.79
C SER A 255 4.03 1.63 0.96
N PHE A 256 5.16 1.93 1.59
CA PHE A 256 6.38 2.29 0.86
C PHE A 256 6.75 1.21 -0.16
N PHE A 257 6.75 -0.07 0.22
CA PHE A 257 7.09 -1.16 -0.70
C PHE A 257 6.04 -1.36 -1.81
N SER A 258 4.74 -1.37 -1.47
CA SER A 258 3.66 -1.62 -2.44
C SER A 258 3.35 -0.44 -3.36
N LEU A 259 3.60 0.78 -2.89
CA LEU A 259 3.19 2.00 -3.57
C LEU A 259 4.36 2.84 -4.07
N ASN A 260 5.23 3.28 -3.16
CA ASN A 260 6.14 4.41 -3.42
C ASN A 260 7.54 4.01 -3.87
N SER A 261 7.98 2.78 -3.58
CA SER A 261 9.38 2.36 -3.76
C SER A 261 9.92 2.55 -5.17
N ALA A 262 9.09 2.32 -6.19
CA ALA A 262 9.44 2.53 -7.59
C ALA A 262 9.67 4.01 -7.92
N GLY A 263 8.73 4.89 -7.55
CA GLY A 263 8.87 6.33 -7.78
C GLY A 263 9.97 6.96 -6.94
N PHE A 264 10.21 6.44 -5.74
CA PHE A 264 11.34 6.85 -4.89
C PHE A 264 12.68 6.54 -5.56
N LEU A 265 12.80 5.35 -6.17
CA LEU A 265 13.98 4.98 -6.95
C LEU A 265 14.19 5.90 -8.16
N ASP A 266 13.13 6.22 -8.88
CA ASP A 266 13.21 7.09 -10.05
C ASP A 266 13.60 8.53 -9.67
N TYR A 267 13.14 9.01 -8.50
CA TYR A 267 13.40 10.38 -8.06
C TYR A 267 14.78 10.56 -7.42
N TYR A 268 15.18 9.66 -6.51
CA TYR A 268 16.39 9.81 -5.70
C TYR A 268 17.58 8.95 -6.17
N GLY A 269 17.33 7.99 -7.06
CA GLY A 269 18.35 7.07 -7.52
C GLY A 269 18.68 5.93 -6.53
N PRO A 270 19.54 4.99 -6.96
CA PRO A 270 19.73 3.70 -6.31
C PRO A 270 20.44 3.76 -4.95
N GLU A 271 21.36 4.71 -4.75
CA GLU A 271 22.11 4.82 -3.50
C GLU A 271 21.20 5.24 -2.33
N HIS A 272 20.48 6.34 -2.50
CA HIS A 272 19.54 6.84 -1.49
C HIS A 272 18.40 5.85 -1.24
N THR A 273 17.93 5.19 -2.32
CA THR A 273 16.90 4.15 -2.22
C THR A 273 17.36 2.95 -1.39
N ARG A 274 18.62 2.51 -1.55
CA ARG A 274 19.16 1.41 -0.73
C ARG A 274 19.17 1.78 0.76
N ALA A 275 19.60 3.00 1.09
CA ALA A 275 19.57 3.50 2.47
C ALA A 275 18.14 3.53 3.04
N LYS A 276 17.17 4.01 2.24
CA LYS A 276 15.75 4.03 2.61
C LYS A 276 15.21 2.61 2.81
N VAL A 277 15.47 1.68 1.89
CA VAL A 277 15.05 0.27 2.00
C VAL A 277 15.60 -0.36 3.29
N ALA A 278 16.89 -0.19 3.58
CA ALA A 278 17.51 -0.72 4.80
C ALA A 278 16.87 -0.14 6.06
N TYR A 279 16.63 1.18 6.08
CA TYR A 279 15.95 1.86 7.19
C TYR A 279 14.50 1.35 7.38
N THR A 280 13.72 1.26 6.32
CA THR A 280 12.34 0.77 6.35
C THR A 280 12.28 -0.71 6.82
N LEU A 281 13.20 -1.56 6.36
CA LEU A 281 13.27 -2.96 6.78
C LEU A 281 13.63 -3.16 8.25
N ARG A 282 14.35 -2.22 8.87
CA ARG A 282 14.67 -2.27 10.31
C ARG A 282 13.47 -1.94 11.20
N ARG A 283 12.52 -1.14 10.69
CA ARG A 283 11.31 -0.73 11.42
C ARG A 283 10.19 -1.78 11.36
N LEU A 284 10.19 -2.65 10.36
CA LEU A 284 9.18 -3.70 10.20
C LEU A 284 9.27 -4.77 11.29
N ARG A 285 8.14 -5.05 11.95
CA ARG A 285 8.00 -6.23 12.81
C ARG A 285 8.06 -7.52 11.99
N PRO A 286 8.44 -8.66 12.60
CA PRO A 286 8.56 -9.93 11.88
C PRO A 286 7.30 -10.35 11.10
N ALA A 287 6.11 -10.14 11.67
CA ALA A 287 4.85 -10.49 11.02
C ALA A 287 4.59 -9.66 9.75
N ALA A 288 4.79 -8.34 9.81
CA ALA A 288 4.65 -7.49 8.64
C ALA A 288 5.74 -7.77 7.59
N ARG A 289 6.97 -8.02 8.03
CA ARG A 289 8.08 -8.38 7.12
C ARG A 289 7.82 -9.67 6.34
N ALA A 290 7.06 -10.61 6.89
CA ALA A 290 6.66 -11.85 6.22
C ALA A 290 5.70 -11.62 5.04
N LEU A 291 5.09 -10.43 4.91
CA LEU A 291 4.22 -10.07 3.79
C LEU A 291 4.99 -9.59 2.56
N LEU A 292 6.24 -9.13 2.71
CA LEU A 292 7.04 -8.58 1.61
C LEU A 292 7.14 -9.50 0.38
N PRO A 293 7.29 -10.84 0.49
CA PRO A 293 7.30 -11.72 -0.69
C PRO A 293 6.01 -11.71 -1.52
N ARG A 294 4.90 -11.21 -0.96
CA ARG A 294 3.61 -11.08 -1.63
C ARG A 294 3.39 -9.69 -2.23
N ILE A 295 4.31 -8.76 -2.03
CA ILE A 295 4.27 -7.43 -2.60
C ILE A 295 5.17 -7.44 -3.83
N ARG A 296 4.61 -7.03 -4.97
CA ARG A 296 5.40 -6.83 -6.18
C ARG A 296 6.21 -5.56 -6.02
N CYS A 297 7.54 -5.68 -6.05
CA CYS A 297 8.45 -4.55 -6.12
C CYS A 297 9.11 -4.53 -7.51
N ARG A 298 9.79 -3.43 -7.85
CA ARG A 298 10.71 -3.42 -8.99
C ARG A 298 11.92 -4.34 -8.71
N PRO A 299 12.50 -5.01 -9.73
CA PRO A 299 13.62 -5.93 -9.52
C PRO A 299 14.80 -5.33 -8.74
N GLU A 300 15.08 -4.04 -8.95
CA GLU A 300 16.14 -3.33 -8.24
C GLU A 300 15.84 -3.23 -6.73
N ILE A 301 14.58 -2.96 -6.37
CA ILE A 301 14.11 -2.91 -4.98
C ILE A 301 14.12 -4.32 -4.38
N GLU A 302 13.68 -5.34 -5.13
CA GLU A 302 13.74 -6.74 -4.69
C GLU A 302 15.18 -7.16 -4.37
N GLY A 303 16.14 -6.78 -5.22
CA GLY A 303 17.56 -6.99 -4.99
C GLY A 303 18.08 -6.30 -3.72
N MET A 304 17.66 -5.05 -3.47
CA MET A 304 17.99 -4.34 -2.23
C MET A 304 17.42 -5.04 -0.98
N ILE A 305 16.19 -5.54 -1.05
CA ILE A 305 15.56 -6.29 0.05
C ILE A 305 16.29 -7.61 0.31
N ALA A 306 16.70 -8.32 -0.74
CA ALA A 306 17.44 -9.57 -0.63
C ALA A 306 18.83 -9.36 -0.01
N GLY A 307 19.59 -8.36 -0.46
CA GLY A 307 20.92 -8.05 0.07
C GLY A 307 20.92 -7.71 1.56
N GLU A 308 19.88 -7.05 2.06
CA GLU A 308 19.71 -6.77 3.49
C GLU A 308 19.41 -8.03 4.32
N ARG A 309 18.80 -9.06 3.72
CA ARG A 309 18.58 -10.37 4.39
C ARG A 309 19.87 -11.16 4.48
N GLU A 310 20.68 -11.14 3.43
CA GLU A 310 21.98 -11.82 3.36
C GLU A 310 22.99 -11.19 4.32
N SER A 311 23.06 -9.86 4.37
CA SER A 311 23.95 -9.12 5.29
C SER A 311 23.64 -9.43 6.75
N LYS A 312 22.35 -9.53 7.13
CA LYS A 312 21.94 -9.94 8.49
C LYS A 312 22.28 -11.41 8.81
N ARG A 313 22.25 -12.30 7.82
CA ARG A 313 22.64 -13.72 8.01
C ARG A 313 24.15 -13.87 8.18
N ALA A 314 24.95 -13.13 7.40
CA ALA A 314 26.40 -13.16 7.48
C ALA A 314 26.96 -12.57 8.79
N GLY A 315 26.23 -11.64 9.42
CA GLY A 315 26.58 -11.05 10.72
C GLY A 315 26.06 -11.79 11.96
N ALA A 316 25.32 -12.90 11.80
CA ALA A 316 24.85 -13.68 12.93
C ALA A 316 25.96 -14.63 13.42
N PRO A 317 26.28 -14.67 14.74
CA PRO A 317 27.26 -15.62 15.25
C PRO A 317 26.79 -17.05 14.96
N ALA A 318 27.72 -17.92 14.56
CA ALA A 318 27.44 -19.33 14.33
C ALA A 318 26.78 -19.93 15.58
N PRO A 319 25.72 -20.76 15.44
CA PRO A 319 25.14 -21.44 16.59
C PRO A 319 26.25 -22.26 17.26
N ALA A 320 26.46 -22.02 18.55
CA ALA A 320 27.44 -22.75 19.34
C ALA A 320 27.13 -24.25 19.19
N GLU A 321 28.08 -25.00 18.63
CA GLU A 321 28.03 -26.45 18.60
C GLU A 321 27.96 -26.93 20.04
N THR A 322 26.78 -27.41 20.45
CA THR A 322 26.61 -28.13 21.70
C THR A 322 27.40 -29.44 21.58
N GLN A 323 28.63 -29.45 22.09
CA GLN A 323 29.39 -30.69 22.29
C GLN A 323 28.70 -31.47 23.42
N ALA A 324 28.19 -32.64 23.07
CA ALA A 324 27.75 -33.68 23.99
C ALA A 324 28.94 -34.56 24.42
#